data_AF-A0A1V6NZ65-F1
#
_entry.id   AF-A0A1V6NZ65-F1
#
_cell.length_a   1.000
_cell.length_b   1.000
_cell.length_c   1.000
_cell.angle_alpha   90.00
_cell.angle_beta   90.00
_cell.angle_gamma   90.00
#
_symmetry.space_group_name_H-M   'P 1'
#
loop_
_entity.id
_entity.type
_entity.pdbx_description
1 polymer ?
#
loop_
_entity_poly.entity_id
_entity_poly.type
_entity_poly.pdbx_seq_one_letter_code
_entity_poly.pdbx_strand_id
1 'polypeptide(L)'
;MRFLCLPGGFGSAKALQTQLGPFCDSLQSTGDVGFFFTQGQNEVHIAPEHEGFFGPPPNYTFALADQPESIRFNLADFPKRGSPEETMNRALDLAGRPTFSNIREVVDRLIDILDTEGDIEGVIGYSEGAKIAASLIWEESRRCKMSGATPRLKCAIFICGWPPIHPVSGRHVVADDIDDDEFITIPTFHVVGAADPFLDAAMALYNMCDPDSAELFDHGGGHIVPRGKQTVDDLTGMVRDMIVSVSA
;
A
#
# COMPACT_ATOMS: atom_id res chain seq x y z
N MET A 1 -7.20 1.62 18.40
CA MET A 1 -6.17 1.65 17.33
C MET A 1 -6.62 2.60 16.23
N ARG A 2 -5.74 3.47 15.70
CA ARG A 2 -6.01 4.25 14.48
C ARG A 2 -5.16 3.80 13.30
N PHE A 3 -5.74 3.88 12.11
CA PHE A 3 -5.08 3.54 10.85
C PHE A 3 -4.75 4.78 10.02
N LEU A 4 -3.49 4.92 9.61
CA LEU A 4 -3.09 5.85 8.54
C LEU A 4 -3.55 5.29 7.19
N CYS A 5 -4.35 6.06 6.45
CA CYS A 5 -4.95 5.62 5.18
C CYS A 5 -4.32 6.35 3.99
N LEU A 6 -3.75 5.59 3.06
CA LEU A 6 -3.00 6.09 1.90
C LEU A 6 -3.70 5.72 0.58
N PRO A 7 -4.16 6.70 -0.23
CA PRO A 7 -4.82 6.46 -1.51
C PRO A 7 -3.87 5.88 -2.56
N GLY A 8 -4.45 5.30 -3.60
CA GLY A 8 -3.72 4.94 -4.81
C GLY A 8 -3.27 6.15 -5.61
N GLY A 9 -2.45 5.89 -6.62
CA GLY A 9 -1.93 6.92 -7.50
C GLY A 9 -3.03 7.58 -8.30
N PHE A 10 -2.84 8.88 -8.54
CA PHE A 10 -3.86 9.76 -9.11
C PHE A 10 -5.15 9.82 -8.26
N GLY A 11 -5.07 9.43 -6.98
CA GLY A 11 -6.18 9.47 -6.02
C GLY A 11 -6.15 10.70 -5.12
N SER A 12 -7.06 10.74 -4.15
CA SER A 12 -7.07 11.74 -3.07
C SER A 12 -7.54 11.10 -1.76
N ALA A 13 -7.25 11.75 -0.64
CA ALA A 13 -7.68 11.30 0.69
C ALA A 13 -9.22 11.17 0.73
N LYS A 14 -9.92 12.14 0.13
CA LYS A 14 -11.39 12.15 0.02
C LYS A 14 -11.94 11.00 -0.82
N ALA A 15 -11.29 10.69 -1.94
CA ALA A 15 -11.69 9.57 -2.80
C ALA A 15 -11.52 8.23 -2.06
N LEU A 16 -10.37 8.01 -1.42
CA LEU A 16 -10.14 6.80 -0.64
C LEU A 16 -11.11 6.70 0.55
N GLN A 17 -11.36 7.78 1.27
CA GLN A 17 -12.35 7.80 2.35
C GLN A 17 -13.75 7.39 1.87
N THR A 18 -14.14 7.83 0.68
CA THR A 18 -15.41 7.43 0.06
C THR A 18 -15.41 5.93 -0.33
N GLN A 19 -14.29 5.44 -0.86
CA GLN A 19 -14.14 4.03 -1.27
C GLN A 19 -14.14 3.08 -0.06
N LEU A 20 -13.42 3.43 1.00
CA LEU A 20 -13.33 2.66 2.24
C LEU A 20 -14.54 2.84 3.17
N GLY A 21 -15.42 3.82 2.91
CA GLY A 21 -16.56 4.17 3.77
C GLY A 21 -17.31 2.96 4.36
N PRO A 22 -17.82 2.02 3.53
CA PRO A 22 -18.51 0.83 4.04
C PRO A 22 -17.67 -0.02 5.00
N PHE A 23 -16.37 -0.18 4.72
CA PHE A 23 -15.45 -0.92 5.57
C PHE A 23 -15.13 -0.16 6.86
N CYS A 24 -14.88 1.15 6.77
CA CYS A 24 -14.67 2.01 7.93
C CYS A 24 -15.87 2.00 8.87
N ASP A 25 -17.07 2.19 8.32
CA ASP A 25 -18.34 2.17 9.07
C ASP A 25 -18.55 0.82 9.75
N SER A 26 -18.30 -0.28 9.02
CA SER A 26 -18.42 -1.63 9.55
C SER A 26 -17.45 -1.87 10.73
N LEU A 27 -16.17 -1.52 10.56
CA LEU A 27 -15.15 -1.72 11.59
C LEU A 27 -15.41 -0.85 12.84
N GLN A 28 -15.87 0.39 12.65
CA GLN A 28 -16.24 1.33 13.71
C GLN A 28 -17.52 0.95 14.46
N SER A 29 -18.50 0.37 13.77
CA SER A 29 -19.79 -0.01 14.40
C SER A 29 -19.64 -1.05 15.51
N THR A 30 -18.50 -1.72 15.55
CA THR A 30 -18.30 -2.92 16.37
C THR A 30 -17.04 -2.80 17.27
N GLY A 31 -16.36 -1.64 17.31
CA GLY A 31 -15.17 -1.39 18.14
C GLY A 31 -14.58 0.02 18.02
N ASP A 32 -13.59 0.34 18.86
CA ASP A 32 -12.92 1.65 18.88
C ASP A 32 -11.73 1.69 17.89
N VAL A 33 -12.07 1.84 16.61
CA VAL A 33 -11.11 1.96 15.51
C VAL A 33 -11.29 3.31 14.81
N GLY A 34 -10.19 4.03 14.59
CA GLY A 34 -10.22 5.30 13.86
C GLY A 34 -9.36 5.27 12.61
N PHE A 35 -9.54 6.28 11.76
CA PHE A 35 -8.86 6.40 10.48
C PHE A 35 -8.33 7.82 10.30
N PHE A 36 -7.07 7.94 9.89
CA PHE A 36 -6.44 9.20 9.51
C PHE A 36 -6.12 9.15 8.03
N PHE A 37 -6.86 9.90 7.21
CA PHE A 37 -6.67 9.93 5.77
C PHE A 37 -5.69 11.03 5.38
N THR A 38 -4.67 10.68 4.60
CA THR A 38 -3.76 11.62 3.95
C THR A 38 -3.61 11.26 2.48
N GLN A 39 -2.75 11.96 1.76
CA GLN A 39 -2.55 11.79 0.32
C GLN A 39 -1.14 12.22 -0.10
N GLY A 40 -0.80 11.98 -1.36
CA GLY A 40 0.41 12.53 -1.98
C GLY A 40 0.36 14.06 -2.07
N GLN A 41 1.53 14.68 -2.22
CA GLN A 41 1.66 16.14 -2.35
C GLN A 41 1.81 16.60 -3.81
N ASN A 42 2.04 15.66 -4.73
CA ASN A 42 2.23 15.96 -6.13
C ASN A 42 0.88 15.93 -6.83
N GLU A 43 0.32 17.11 -7.11
CA GLU A 43 -0.91 17.22 -7.88
C GLU A 43 -0.67 16.77 -9.32
N VAL A 44 -1.59 15.98 -9.85
CA VAL A 44 -1.53 15.38 -11.17
C VAL A 44 -2.82 15.68 -11.92
N HIS A 45 -2.67 16.03 -13.19
CA HIS A 45 -3.82 16.28 -14.05
C HIS A 45 -4.23 15.00 -14.77
N ILE A 46 -5.48 14.59 -14.57
CA ILE A 46 -6.06 13.43 -15.23
C ILE A 46 -6.82 13.90 -16.45
N ALA A 47 -6.56 13.27 -17.60
CA ALA A 47 -7.31 13.58 -18.81
C ALA A 47 -8.80 13.19 -18.62
N PRO A 48 -9.76 13.99 -19.11
CA PRO A 48 -11.20 13.81 -18.85
C PRO A 48 -11.73 12.39 -19.11
N GLU A 49 -11.19 11.70 -20.11
CA GLU A 49 -11.56 10.32 -20.46
C GLU A 49 -11.21 9.29 -19.38
N HIS A 50 -10.31 9.61 -18.45
CA HIS A 50 -9.89 8.75 -17.34
C HIS A 50 -10.48 9.18 -15.99
N GLU A 51 -11.21 10.30 -15.91
CA GLU A 51 -11.83 10.79 -14.67
C GLU A 51 -12.79 9.77 -14.03
N GLY A 52 -13.50 8.99 -14.86
CA GLY A 52 -14.42 7.96 -14.36
C GLY A 52 -13.72 6.86 -13.54
N PHE A 53 -12.42 6.65 -13.75
CA PHE A 53 -11.63 5.65 -13.04
C PHE A 53 -10.97 6.22 -11.77
N PHE A 54 -10.36 7.41 -11.86
CA PHE A 54 -9.59 8.00 -10.76
C PHE A 54 -10.37 8.99 -9.89
N GLY A 55 -11.56 9.40 -10.34
CA GLY A 55 -12.40 10.38 -9.66
C GLY A 55 -12.05 11.83 -10.01
N PRO A 56 -12.87 12.78 -9.52
CA PRO A 56 -12.73 14.19 -9.86
C PRO A 56 -11.49 14.83 -9.21
N PRO A 57 -10.93 15.91 -9.80
CA PRO A 57 -9.81 16.63 -9.24
C PRO A 57 -10.14 17.35 -7.91
N PRO A 58 -9.11 17.71 -7.11
CA PRO A 58 -7.69 17.48 -7.38
C PRO A 58 -7.25 16.03 -7.11
N ASN A 59 -6.32 15.53 -7.93
CA ASN A 59 -5.76 14.19 -7.86
C ASN A 59 -4.26 14.27 -7.55
N TYR A 60 -3.74 13.26 -6.86
CA TYR A 60 -2.37 13.29 -6.33
C TYR A 60 -1.65 11.96 -6.54
N THR A 61 -0.33 12.01 -6.57
CA THR A 61 0.55 10.83 -6.47
C THR A 61 1.59 11.03 -5.38
N PHE A 62 2.05 9.94 -4.79
CA PHE A 62 3.11 9.97 -3.78
C PHE A 62 4.48 9.96 -4.45
N ALA A 63 4.73 9.00 -5.33
CA ALA A 63 6.04 8.75 -5.91
C ALA A 63 6.14 9.36 -7.33
N LEU A 64 7.11 10.26 -7.50
CA LEU A 64 7.46 10.81 -8.80
C LEU A 64 8.67 10.08 -9.34
N ALA A 65 8.52 9.49 -10.53
CA ALA A 65 9.67 8.94 -11.23
C ALA A 65 10.63 10.08 -11.61
N ASP A 66 11.93 9.85 -11.47
CA ASP A 66 12.95 10.86 -11.78
C ASP A 66 13.01 11.21 -13.28
N GLN A 67 12.57 10.28 -14.14
CA GLN A 67 12.51 10.42 -15.60
C GLN A 67 11.17 9.88 -16.12
N PRO A 68 10.04 10.57 -15.87
CA PRO A 68 8.72 10.06 -16.22
C PRO A 68 8.54 9.85 -17.73
N GLU A 69 9.21 10.64 -18.57
CA GLU A 69 9.21 10.52 -20.03
C GLU A 69 9.92 9.26 -20.54
N SER A 70 10.79 8.65 -19.73
CA SER A 70 11.52 7.43 -20.08
C SER A 70 10.74 6.16 -19.70
N ILE A 71 9.66 6.28 -18.91
CA ILE A 71 8.81 5.15 -18.53
C ILE A 71 8.01 4.68 -19.76
N ARG A 72 8.41 3.51 -20.27
CA ARG A 72 7.73 2.81 -21.37
C ARG A 72 6.86 1.69 -20.80
N PHE A 73 5.85 2.05 -20.02
CA PHE A 73 4.98 1.06 -19.37
C PHE A 73 3.52 1.25 -19.78
N ASN A 74 2.97 0.27 -20.49
CA ASN A 74 1.54 0.19 -20.73
C ASN A 74 0.91 -0.74 -19.69
N LEU A 75 0.08 -0.17 -18.81
CA LEU A 75 -0.65 -0.91 -17.77
C LEU A 75 -1.55 -2.02 -18.37
N ALA A 76 -2.03 -1.86 -19.60
CA ALA A 76 -2.82 -2.88 -20.29
C ALA A 76 -2.00 -4.11 -20.74
N ASP A 77 -0.69 -3.98 -20.84
CA ASP A 77 0.24 -5.03 -21.28
C ASP A 77 1.07 -5.57 -20.10
N PHE A 78 0.52 -5.55 -18.88
CA PHE A 78 1.20 -6.04 -17.70
C PHE A 78 1.70 -7.48 -17.92
N PRO A 79 3.01 -7.75 -17.77
CA PRO A 79 3.56 -9.05 -18.08
C PRO A 79 3.05 -10.12 -17.11
N LYS A 80 3.10 -11.38 -17.54
CA LYS A 80 2.98 -12.55 -16.66
C LYS A 80 4.15 -13.49 -16.85
N ARG A 81 4.74 -13.97 -15.77
CA ARG A 81 5.90 -14.87 -15.72
C ARG A 81 5.64 -16.04 -14.76
N GLY A 82 6.69 -16.81 -14.45
CA GLY A 82 6.56 -18.02 -13.64
C GLY A 82 6.33 -17.73 -12.15
N SER A 83 6.79 -16.58 -11.67
CA SER A 83 6.56 -16.08 -10.30
C SER A 83 6.15 -14.60 -10.28
N PRO A 84 5.57 -14.13 -9.17
CA PRO A 84 5.35 -12.70 -8.92
C PRO A 84 6.61 -11.85 -9.09
N GLU A 85 7.75 -12.30 -8.57
CA GLU A 85 9.05 -11.63 -8.63
C GLU A 85 9.56 -11.52 -10.07
N GLU A 86 9.46 -12.59 -10.87
CA GLU A 86 9.82 -12.58 -12.28
C GLU A 86 8.91 -11.63 -13.08
N THR A 87 7.61 -11.62 -12.76
CA THR A 87 6.64 -10.71 -13.38
C THR A 87 7.02 -9.26 -13.09
N MET A 88 7.31 -8.95 -11.82
CA MET A 88 7.70 -7.60 -11.40
C MET A 88 9.02 -7.17 -12.01
N ASN A 89 10.04 -8.03 -12.00
CA ASN A 89 11.32 -7.75 -12.67
C ASN A 89 11.11 -7.44 -14.16
N ARG A 90 10.27 -8.22 -14.85
CA ARG A 90 9.95 -7.94 -16.25
C ARG A 90 9.21 -6.62 -16.43
N ALA A 91 8.26 -6.31 -15.57
CA ALA A 91 7.51 -5.05 -15.62
C ALA A 91 8.45 -3.85 -15.43
N LEU A 92 9.36 -3.95 -14.46
CA LEU A 92 10.37 -2.93 -14.19
C LEU A 92 11.37 -2.78 -15.34
N ASP A 93 11.84 -3.87 -15.95
CA ASP A 93 12.72 -3.81 -17.13
C ASP A 93 12.04 -3.11 -18.31
N LEU A 94 10.76 -3.42 -18.57
CA LEU A 94 9.96 -2.77 -19.60
C LEU A 94 9.78 -1.27 -19.32
N ALA A 95 9.58 -0.91 -18.05
CA ALA A 95 9.46 0.46 -17.59
C ALA A 95 10.79 1.24 -17.55
N GLY A 96 11.92 0.61 -17.90
CA GLY A 96 13.24 1.25 -17.85
C GLY A 96 13.84 1.35 -16.45
N ARG A 97 13.38 0.53 -15.50
CA ARG A 97 13.78 0.50 -14.08
C ARG A 97 13.77 1.90 -13.44
N PRO A 98 12.60 2.54 -13.33
CA PRO A 98 12.51 3.90 -12.82
C PRO A 98 12.98 4.00 -11.37
N THR A 99 13.60 5.14 -11.05
CA THR A 99 13.93 5.56 -9.69
C THR A 99 13.02 6.69 -9.23
N PHE A 100 12.86 6.81 -7.91
CA PHE A 100 11.96 7.75 -7.26
C PHE A 100 12.71 8.48 -6.14
N SER A 101 13.47 9.52 -6.48
CA SER A 101 14.27 10.26 -5.50
C SER A 101 13.43 10.94 -4.41
N ASN A 102 12.16 11.24 -4.70
CA ASN A 102 11.25 11.89 -3.75
C ASN A 102 10.71 10.94 -2.66
N ILE A 103 10.97 9.63 -2.74
CA ILE A 103 10.42 8.65 -1.79
C ILE A 103 10.86 8.93 -0.35
N ARG A 104 12.09 9.41 -0.16
CA ARG A 104 12.61 9.74 1.18
C ARG A 104 11.77 10.82 1.85
N GLU A 105 11.52 11.92 1.14
CA GLU A 105 10.70 13.03 1.65
C GLU A 105 9.26 12.59 1.94
N VAL A 106 8.70 11.75 1.07
CA VAL A 106 7.35 11.17 1.27
C VAL A 106 7.30 10.40 2.58
N VAL A 107 8.25 9.49 2.81
CA VAL A 107 8.28 8.64 4.01
C VAL A 107 8.61 9.47 5.25
N ASP A 108 9.53 10.44 5.18
CA ASP A 108 9.83 11.38 6.27
C ASP A 108 8.56 12.07 6.77
N ARG A 109 7.76 12.62 5.85
CA ARG A 109 6.49 13.27 6.21
C ARG A 109 5.48 12.29 6.82
N LEU A 110 5.42 11.05 6.35
CA LEU A 110 4.51 10.06 6.93
C LEU A 110 4.95 9.67 8.35
N ILE A 111 6.25 9.58 8.60
CA ILE A 111 6.80 9.40 9.96
C ILE A 111 6.45 10.62 10.83
N ASP A 112 6.57 11.85 10.33
CA ASP A 112 6.16 13.05 11.07
C ASP A 112 4.66 13.03 11.45
N ILE A 113 3.80 12.47 10.58
CA ILE A 113 2.38 12.26 10.88
C ILE A 113 2.21 11.25 12.02
N LEU A 114 2.92 10.12 11.97
CA LEU A 114 2.92 9.18 13.09
C LEU A 114 3.33 9.92 14.36
N ASP A 115 4.42 10.69 14.32
CA ASP A 115 5.02 11.43 15.46
C ASP A 115 4.04 12.43 16.07
N THR A 116 3.27 13.11 15.23
CA THR A 116 2.32 14.14 15.66
C THR A 116 1.00 13.57 16.20
N GLU A 117 0.41 12.57 15.53
CA GLU A 117 -0.90 12.03 15.93
C GLU A 117 -0.78 11.10 17.15
N GLY A 118 0.35 10.39 17.31
CA GLY A 118 0.70 9.65 18.52
C GLY A 118 -0.02 8.32 18.75
N ASP A 119 -1.21 8.14 18.20
CA ASP A 119 -2.11 6.99 18.38
C ASP A 119 -2.40 6.18 17.10
N ILE A 120 -1.67 6.49 16.02
CA ILE A 120 -1.68 5.70 14.79
C ILE A 120 -0.77 4.49 14.98
N GLU A 121 -1.36 3.30 14.92
CA GLU A 121 -0.68 2.02 15.14
C GLU A 121 -0.90 1.03 13.99
N GLY A 122 -1.62 1.43 12.95
CA GLY A 122 -1.82 0.64 11.74
C GLY A 122 -1.77 1.49 10.49
N VAL A 123 -1.57 0.86 9.34
CA VAL A 123 -1.60 1.54 8.04
C VAL A 123 -2.46 0.77 7.04
N ILE A 124 -3.27 1.48 6.27
CA ILE A 124 -4.05 0.97 5.15
C ILE A 124 -3.58 1.66 3.88
N GLY A 125 -3.17 0.88 2.89
CA GLY A 125 -2.78 1.42 1.60
C GLY A 125 -3.57 0.77 0.47
N TYR A 126 -3.99 1.57 -0.51
CA TYR A 126 -4.57 1.08 -1.76
C TYR A 126 -3.62 1.33 -2.93
N SER A 127 -3.31 0.31 -3.73
CA SER A 127 -2.49 0.43 -4.95
C SER A 127 -1.14 1.11 -4.67
N GLU A 128 -0.89 2.30 -5.24
CA GLU A 128 0.31 3.10 -4.89
C GLU A 128 0.43 3.34 -3.37
N GLY A 129 -0.67 3.61 -2.68
CA GLY A 129 -0.67 3.79 -1.23
C GLY A 129 -0.22 2.56 -0.46
N ALA A 130 -0.47 1.34 -0.96
CA ALA A 130 0.05 0.11 -0.35
C ALA A 130 1.57 -0.01 -0.51
N LYS A 131 2.08 0.33 -1.70
CA LYS A 131 3.52 0.43 -1.96
C LYS A 131 4.20 1.43 -1.01
N ILE A 132 3.59 2.60 -0.82
CA ILE A 132 4.13 3.62 0.09
C ILE A 132 4.00 3.19 1.56
N ALA A 133 2.91 2.53 1.94
CA ALA A 133 2.75 1.97 3.28
C ALA A 133 3.84 0.93 3.59
N ALA A 134 4.17 0.05 2.65
CA ALA A 134 5.27 -0.90 2.79
C ALA A 134 6.63 -0.19 2.93
N SER A 135 6.90 0.83 2.10
CA SER A 135 8.11 1.67 2.25
C SER A 135 8.19 2.39 3.60
N LEU A 136 7.05 2.84 4.14
CA LEU A 136 6.95 3.48 5.46
C LEU A 136 7.32 2.51 6.58
N ILE A 137 6.74 1.31 6.57
CA ILE A 137 7.02 0.27 7.58
C ILE A 137 8.51 -0.10 7.55
N TRP A 138 9.07 -0.26 6.35
CA TRP A 138 10.48 -0.61 6.18
C TRP A 138 11.41 0.47 6.75
N GLU A 139 11.16 1.74 6.45
CA GLU A 139 11.96 2.85 6.97
C GLU A 139 11.78 3.05 8.48
N GLU A 140 10.55 2.91 9.00
CA GLU A 140 10.29 3.00 10.44
C GLU A 140 11.07 1.90 11.18
N SER A 141 10.98 0.65 10.71
CA SER A 141 11.72 -0.49 11.26
C SER A 141 13.23 -0.22 11.24
N ARG A 142 13.77 0.26 10.11
CA ARG A 142 15.17 0.63 9.97
C ARG A 142 15.60 1.72 10.97
N ARG A 143 14.82 2.79 11.12
CA ARG A 143 15.09 3.88 12.08
C ARG A 143 15.05 3.39 13.51
N CYS A 144 14.08 2.55 13.84
CA CYS A 144 13.91 1.96 15.16
C CYS A 144 15.08 1.03 15.53
N LYS A 145 15.52 0.16 14.61
CA LYS A 145 16.72 -0.67 14.78
C LYS A 145 17.97 0.18 15.09
N MET A 146 18.12 1.34 14.43
CA MET A 146 19.26 2.22 14.62
C MET A 146 19.22 3.04 15.92
N SER A 147 18.03 3.42 16.38
CA SER A 147 17.85 4.24 17.59
C SER A 147 17.58 3.43 18.86
N GLY A 148 17.25 2.14 18.72
CA GLY A 148 16.76 1.29 19.80
C GLY A 148 15.29 1.53 20.17
N ALA A 149 14.55 2.30 19.37
CA ALA A 149 13.12 2.50 19.56
C ALA A 149 12.31 1.28 19.08
N THR A 150 11.03 1.22 19.44
CA THR A 150 10.08 0.22 18.93
C THR A 150 9.25 0.86 17.81
N PRO A 151 9.01 0.15 16.68
CA PRO A 151 8.07 0.61 15.66
C PRO A 151 6.68 0.85 16.23
N ARG A 152 5.98 1.85 15.70
CA ARG A 152 4.65 2.27 16.14
C ARG A 152 3.58 1.58 15.33
N LEU A 153 3.83 1.36 14.04
CA LEU A 153 2.99 0.51 13.22
C LEU A 153 3.10 -0.94 13.69
N LYS A 154 1.96 -1.50 14.08
CA LYS A 154 1.80 -2.86 14.58
C LYS A 154 1.15 -3.79 13.57
N CYS A 155 0.45 -3.25 12.57
CA CYS A 155 -0.15 -4.03 11.49
C CYS A 155 -0.36 -3.19 10.23
N ALA A 156 -0.56 -3.87 9.09
CA ALA A 156 -0.86 -3.22 7.83
C ALA A 156 -1.96 -3.93 7.03
N ILE A 157 -2.73 -3.16 6.27
CA ILE A 157 -3.70 -3.66 5.30
C ILE A 157 -3.30 -3.14 3.91
N PHE A 158 -3.01 -4.05 2.99
CA PHE A 158 -2.62 -3.71 1.63
C PHE A 158 -3.71 -4.13 0.66
N ILE A 159 -4.29 -3.17 -0.06
CA ILE A 159 -5.37 -3.41 -1.03
C ILE A 159 -4.80 -3.24 -2.43
N CYS A 160 -4.76 -4.34 -3.21
CA CYS A 160 -4.25 -4.36 -4.58
C CYS A 160 -2.88 -3.69 -4.73
N GLY A 161 -1.98 -3.95 -3.76
CA GLY A 161 -0.71 -3.23 -3.62
C GLY A 161 0.38 -3.65 -4.58
N TRP A 162 1.45 -2.86 -4.63
CA TRP A 162 2.69 -3.18 -5.35
C TRP A 162 3.86 -3.23 -4.35
N PRO A 163 4.97 -3.92 -4.67
CA PRO A 163 6.14 -3.99 -3.80
C PRO A 163 6.72 -2.60 -3.47
N PRO A 164 7.39 -2.45 -2.31
CA PRO A 164 7.86 -1.16 -1.83
C PRO A 164 8.93 -0.53 -2.73
N ILE A 165 9.08 0.79 -2.60
CA ILE A 165 10.26 1.51 -3.07
C ILE A 165 11.24 1.62 -1.90
N HIS A 166 12.47 1.17 -2.08
CA HIS A 166 13.49 1.25 -1.03
C HIS A 166 13.82 2.72 -0.71
N PRO A 167 13.63 3.17 0.55
CA PRO A 167 13.71 4.59 0.94
C PRO A 167 15.03 5.30 0.63
N VAL A 168 16.14 4.54 0.51
CA VAL A 168 17.48 5.09 0.23
C VAL A 168 17.85 5.05 -1.25
N SER A 169 17.54 3.96 -1.96
CA SER A 169 17.97 3.76 -3.35
C SER A 169 16.94 4.31 -4.33
N GLY A 170 15.71 4.54 -3.89
CA GLY A 170 14.61 5.01 -4.73
C GLY A 170 14.14 3.96 -5.74
N ARG A 171 14.51 2.68 -5.58
CA ARG A 171 14.16 1.60 -6.52
C ARG A 171 13.03 0.75 -5.95
N HIS A 172 12.20 0.20 -6.82
CA HIS A 172 11.32 -0.90 -6.44
C HIS A 172 12.18 -2.12 -6.03
N VAL A 173 11.69 -2.86 -5.04
CA VAL A 173 12.37 -4.04 -4.51
C VAL A 173 11.35 -5.16 -4.35
N VAL A 174 11.75 -6.38 -4.69
CA VAL A 174 10.98 -7.62 -4.46
C VAL A 174 11.71 -8.56 -3.51
N ALA A 175 11.08 -9.67 -3.11
CA ALA A 175 11.63 -10.56 -2.08
C ALA A 175 13.02 -11.13 -2.46
N ASP A 176 13.24 -11.41 -3.75
CA ASP A 176 14.53 -11.89 -4.27
C ASP A 176 15.69 -10.89 -4.12
N ASP A 177 15.40 -9.62 -3.85
CA ASP A 177 16.39 -8.54 -3.77
C ASP A 177 16.84 -8.22 -2.33
N ILE A 178 16.25 -8.85 -1.30
CA ILE A 178 16.47 -8.50 0.11
C ILE A 178 17.05 -9.65 0.95
N ASP A 179 17.70 -9.29 2.06
CA ASP A 179 18.15 -10.25 3.06
C ASP A 179 17.02 -10.61 4.07
N ASP A 180 17.17 -11.74 4.77
CA ASP A 180 16.18 -12.27 5.74
C ASP A 180 15.75 -11.27 6.84
N ASP A 181 16.60 -10.30 7.20
CA ASP A 181 16.31 -9.32 8.24
C ASP A 181 15.60 -8.06 7.73
N GLU A 182 15.31 -7.98 6.43
CA GLU A 182 14.66 -6.84 5.77
C GLU A 182 13.16 -7.08 5.46
N PHE A 183 12.65 -8.29 5.67
CA PHE A 183 11.22 -8.60 5.51
C PHE A 183 10.34 -7.76 6.44
N ILE A 184 9.10 -7.50 6.00
CA ILE A 184 8.07 -6.86 6.83
C ILE A 184 7.53 -7.89 7.84
N THR A 185 7.88 -7.71 9.12
CA THR A 185 7.57 -8.67 10.19
C THR A 185 6.37 -8.31 11.06
N ILE A 186 5.77 -7.14 10.86
CA ILE A 186 4.48 -6.83 11.49
C ILE A 186 3.38 -7.64 10.80
N PRO A 187 2.30 -8.06 11.48
CA PRO A 187 1.18 -8.71 10.82
C PRO A 187 0.61 -7.89 9.66
N THR A 188 0.36 -8.56 8.53
CA THR A 188 -0.14 -7.91 7.32
C THR A 188 -1.37 -8.62 6.77
N PHE A 189 -2.31 -7.85 6.27
CA PHE A 189 -3.52 -8.35 5.65
C PHE A 189 -3.64 -7.86 4.21
N HIS A 190 -3.56 -8.78 3.25
CA HIS A 190 -3.51 -8.47 1.84
C HIS A 190 -4.88 -8.73 1.20
N VAL A 191 -5.47 -7.68 0.63
CA VAL A 191 -6.75 -7.74 -0.07
C VAL A 191 -6.47 -7.66 -1.56
N VAL A 192 -6.73 -8.75 -2.27
CA VAL A 192 -6.47 -8.89 -3.70
C VAL A 192 -7.74 -9.21 -4.47
N GLY A 193 -7.71 -8.99 -5.78
CA GLY A 193 -8.78 -9.41 -6.67
C GLY A 193 -8.26 -10.37 -7.74
N ALA A 194 -8.84 -11.56 -7.87
CA ALA A 194 -8.44 -12.53 -8.90
C ALA A 194 -8.55 -12.01 -10.35
N ALA A 195 -9.39 -10.99 -10.59
CA ALA A 195 -9.52 -10.34 -11.88
C ALA A 195 -8.67 -9.06 -12.01
N ASP A 196 -7.84 -8.74 -11.01
CA ASP A 196 -6.90 -7.63 -11.08
C ASP A 196 -5.77 -7.96 -12.08
N PRO A 197 -5.56 -7.14 -13.14
CA PRO A 197 -4.42 -7.34 -14.05
C PRO A 197 -3.06 -7.27 -13.34
N PHE A 198 -2.98 -6.65 -12.16
CA PHE A 198 -1.78 -6.49 -11.35
C PHE A 198 -1.70 -7.47 -10.17
N LEU A 199 -2.44 -8.57 -10.20
CA LEU A 199 -2.41 -9.58 -9.13
C LEU A 199 -0.98 -10.01 -8.76
N ASP A 200 -0.12 -10.26 -9.74
CA ASP A 200 1.28 -10.62 -9.51
C ASP A 200 2.05 -9.53 -8.75
N ALA A 201 1.72 -8.25 -8.91
CA ALA A 201 2.33 -7.18 -8.12
C ALA A 201 1.89 -7.23 -6.65
N ALA A 202 0.61 -7.54 -6.40
CA ALA A 202 0.09 -7.72 -5.05
C ALA A 202 0.68 -8.96 -4.38
N MET A 203 0.84 -10.06 -5.13
CA MET A 203 1.51 -11.26 -4.63
C MET A 203 3.00 -11.03 -4.38
N ALA A 204 3.69 -10.22 -5.18
CA ALA A 204 5.07 -9.85 -4.91
C ALA A 204 5.19 -8.99 -3.64
N LEU A 205 4.20 -8.15 -3.32
CA LEU A 205 4.14 -7.45 -2.04
C LEU A 205 3.84 -8.42 -0.87
N TYR A 206 2.95 -9.40 -1.07
CA TYR A 206 2.70 -10.47 -0.09
C TYR A 206 3.99 -11.22 0.26
N ASN A 207 4.79 -11.56 -0.74
CA ASN A 207 6.07 -12.24 -0.55
C ASN A 207 7.14 -11.38 0.15
N MET A 208 6.95 -10.07 0.31
CA MET A 208 7.83 -9.20 1.12
C MET A 208 7.53 -9.24 2.62
N CYS A 209 6.47 -9.95 3.02
CA CYS A 209 5.98 -10.00 4.38
C CYS A 209 6.26 -11.37 5.02
N ASP A 210 6.37 -11.40 6.34
CA ASP A 210 6.55 -12.63 7.11
C ASP A 210 5.38 -13.61 6.86
N PRO A 211 5.63 -14.80 6.28
CA PRO A 211 4.57 -15.74 5.93
C PRO A 211 3.81 -16.29 7.14
N ASP A 212 4.37 -16.24 8.35
CA ASP A 212 3.70 -16.70 9.57
C ASP A 212 2.63 -15.70 10.06
N SER A 213 2.66 -14.44 9.58
CA SER A 213 1.74 -13.38 9.99
C SER A 213 1.12 -12.59 8.83
N ALA A 214 1.36 -13.01 7.59
CA ALA A 214 0.76 -12.45 6.39
C ALA A 214 -0.48 -13.25 5.95
N GLU A 215 -1.65 -12.62 6.05
CA GLU A 215 -2.92 -13.17 5.60
C GLU A 215 -3.32 -12.60 4.23
N LEU A 216 -4.05 -13.39 3.44
CA LEU A 216 -4.51 -13.04 2.10
C LEU A 216 -6.01 -13.26 1.97
N PHE A 217 -6.72 -12.28 1.41
CA PHE A 217 -8.13 -12.34 1.09
C PHE A 217 -8.37 -11.93 -0.36
N ASP A 218 -8.96 -12.84 -1.15
CA ASP A 218 -9.34 -12.59 -2.53
C ASP A 218 -10.83 -12.23 -2.64
N HIS A 219 -11.13 -11.01 -3.06
CA HIS A 219 -12.50 -10.54 -3.29
C HIS A 219 -13.04 -10.86 -4.69
N GLY A 220 -12.25 -11.50 -5.56
CA GLY A 220 -12.60 -11.96 -6.91
C GLY A 220 -12.79 -10.87 -7.96
N GLY A 221 -12.64 -9.60 -7.59
CA GLY A 221 -12.84 -8.44 -8.47
C GLY A 221 -11.57 -8.00 -9.20
N GLY A 222 -11.65 -6.85 -9.86
CA GLY A 222 -10.50 -6.20 -10.49
C GLY A 222 -9.68 -5.33 -9.52
N HIS A 223 -8.92 -4.38 -10.05
CA HIS A 223 -8.13 -3.42 -9.28
C HIS A 223 -9.02 -2.36 -8.62
N ILE A 224 -9.69 -2.72 -7.52
CA ILE A 224 -10.66 -1.86 -6.82
C ILE A 224 -10.61 -2.07 -5.31
N VAL A 225 -11.08 -1.08 -4.55
CA VAL A 225 -11.43 -1.26 -3.14
C VAL A 225 -12.77 -2.00 -3.06
N PRO A 226 -12.87 -3.15 -2.37
CA PRO A 226 -14.13 -3.88 -2.25
C PRO A 226 -15.15 -3.13 -1.41
N ARG A 227 -16.40 -3.08 -1.90
CA ARG A 227 -17.53 -2.39 -1.24
C ARG A 227 -18.80 -3.23 -1.12
N GLY A 228 -18.78 -4.46 -1.64
CA GLY A 228 -19.92 -5.37 -1.55
C GLY A 228 -20.17 -5.74 -0.10
N LYS A 229 -21.43 -5.71 0.35
CA LYS A 229 -21.76 -5.87 1.77
C LYS A 229 -21.14 -7.12 2.40
N GLN A 230 -21.32 -8.29 1.77
CA GLN A 230 -20.79 -9.55 2.28
C GLN A 230 -19.26 -9.51 2.38
N THR A 231 -18.59 -9.07 1.30
CA THR A 231 -17.12 -8.92 1.28
C THR A 231 -16.63 -7.98 2.37
N VAL A 232 -17.32 -6.87 2.60
CA VAL A 232 -16.99 -5.92 3.67
C VAL A 232 -17.19 -6.52 5.05
N ASP A 233 -18.27 -7.27 5.27
CA ASP A 233 -18.53 -7.96 6.54
C ASP A 233 -17.40 -8.98 6.82
N ASP A 234 -17.01 -9.78 5.83
CA ASP A 234 -15.94 -10.79 5.93
C ASP A 234 -14.58 -10.13 6.23
N LEU A 235 -14.22 -9.10 5.46
CA LEU A 235 -13.01 -8.30 5.68
C LEU A 235 -12.98 -7.68 7.09
N THR A 236 -14.12 -7.20 7.56
CA THR A 236 -14.24 -6.62 8.90
C THR A 236 -13.93 -7.66 9.98
N GLY A 237 -14.43 -8.89 9.84
CA GLY A 237 -14.15 -9.99 10.77
C GLY A 237 -12.66 -10.30 10.84
N MET A 238 -12.02 -10.51 9.69
CA MET A 238 -10.61 -10.88 9.63
C MET A 238 -9.69 -9.76 10.15
N VAL A 239 -9.95 -8.51 9.79
CA VAL A 239 -9.17 -7.37 10.28
C VAL A 239 -9.33 -7.18 11.79
N ARG A 240 -10.48 -7.50 12.36
CA ARG A 240 -10.66 -7.48 13.82
C ARG A 240 -9.81 -8.51 14.52
N ASP A 241 -9.77 -9.72 14.00
CA ASP A 241 -8.95 -10.79 14.57
C ASP A 241 -7.46 -10.38 14.55
N MET A 242 -7.00 -9.76 13.46
CA MET A 242 -5.66 -9.16 13.39
C MET A 242 -5.47 -8.03 14.40
N ILE A 243 -6.42 -7.11 14.57
CA ILE A 243 -6.31 -6.01 15.56
C ILE A 243 -6.20 -6.57 16.98
N VAL A 244 -6.97 -7.61 17.31
CA VAL A 244 -6.94 -8.28 18.61
C VAL A 244 -5.58 -8.95 18.84
N SER A 245 -5.03 -9.63 17.84
CA SER A 245 -3.75 -10.34 17.97
C SER A 245 -2.56 -9.41 18.22
N VAL A 246 -2.55 -8.21 17.63
CA VAL A 246 -1.47 -7.22 17.81
C VAL A 246 -1.64 -6.29 19.02
N SER A 247 -2.81 -6.34 19.66
CA SER A 247 -3.10 -5.56 20.86
C SER A 247 -2.94 -6.36 22.16
N ALA A 248 -2.74 -7.68 22.05
CA ALA A 248 -2.53 -8.60 23.17
C ALA A 248 -1.07 -8.59 23.66
#